data_AF-A0A397D5A3-F1
#
_entry.id   AF-A0A397D5A3-F1
#
_cell.length_a   1.000
_cell.length_b   1.000
_cell.length_c   1.000
_cell.angle_alpha   90.00
_cell.angle_beta   90.00
_cell.angle_gamma   90.00
#
_symmetry.space_group_name_H-M   'P 1'
#
loop_
_entity.id
_entity.type
_entity.pdbx_description
1 polymer ?
#
loop_
_entity_poly.entity_id
_entity_poly.type
_entity_poly.pdbx_seq_one_letter_code
_entity_poly.pdbx_strand_id
1 'polypeptide(L)'
;MSGKKSVVKNRAPAPIQITAEQILREAQERKEESVKPSRRRITDAEELDEYRMGKRKTFETEIRRQRHHLGTWIKYAQWEETQHEFARARSVFERAIDVEYKNQSLWLKYAEMEMKNKFINHARNVWDRAVSLLPRVAQFWYKYAFMEEMVGNLDAARAIFERWMEWQPDDQA
;
A
#
# COMPACT_ATOMS: atom_id res chain seq x y z
N MET A 1 -48.69 3.55 -45.04
CA MET A 1 -47.83 4.65 -44.53
C MET A 1 -48.55 5.30 -43.35
N SER A 2 -48.17 5.00 -42.11
CA SER A 2 -48.79 5.60 -40.91
C SER A 2 -47.86 6.69 -40.39
N GLY A 3 -48.22 7.95 -40.65
CA GLY A 3 -47.48 9.12 -40.19
C GLY A 3 -47.57 9.28 -38.68
N LYS A 4 -46.42 9.43 -38.01
CA LYS A 4 -46.37 9.79 -36.59
C LYS A 4 -47.13 11.11 -36.38
N LYS A 5 -48.30 11.05 -35.74
CA LYS A 5 -49.03 12.25 -35.29
C LYS A 5 -48.11 13.06 -34.37
N SER A 6 -47.90 14.33 -34.71
CA SER A 6 -47.12 15.26 -33.88
C SER A 6 -47.90 15.56 -32.60
N VAL A 7 -47.43 15.02 -31.47
CA VAL A 7 -48.03 15.31 -30.16
C VAL A 7 -47.70 16.75 -29.79
N VAL A 8 -48.74 17.61 -29.73
CA VAL A 8 -48.61 18.99 -29.25
C VAL A 8 -48.29 18.93 -27.76
N LYS A 9 -47.07 19.34 -27.38
CA LYS A 9 -46.63 19.35 -25.97
C LYS A 9 -47.09 20.64 -25.31
N ASN A 10 -47.72 20.52 -24.13
CA ASN A 10 -48.06 21.66 -23.30
C ASN A 10 -46.77 22.33 -22.76
N ARG A 11 -46.66 23.65 -22.91
CA ARG A 11 -45.50 24.46 -22.47
C ARG A 11 -45.79 25.29 -21.21
N ALA A 12 -46.92 25.05 -20.54
CA ALA A 12 -47.19 25.67 -19.25
C ALA A 12 -46.09 25.32 -18.23
N PRO A 13 -45.77 26.22 -17.28
CA PRO A 13 -44.80 25.93 -16.24
C PRO A 13 -45.25 24.73 -15.41
N ALA A 14 -44.34 23.79 -15.17
CA ALA A 14 -44.62 22.64 -14.33
C ALA A 14 -44.89 23.07 -12.88
N PRO A 15 -45.85 22.45 -12.18
CA PRO A 15 -46.15 22.78 -10.78
C PRO A 15 -45.01 22.41 -9.82
N ILE A 16 -44.19 21.43 -10.18
CA ILE A 16 -43.00 21.01 -9.43
C ILE A 16 -41.79 21.18 -10.35
N GLN A 17 -40.83 21.98 -9.91
CA GLN A 17 -39.56 22.16 -10.60
C GLN A 17 -38.58 21.07 -10.16
N ILE A 18 -37.89 20.46 -11.12
CA ILE A 18 -36.87 19.44 -10.82
C ILE A 18 -35.72 20.14 -10.10
N THR A 19 -35.41 19.70 -8.88
CA THR A 19 -34.28 20.23 -8.10
C THR A 19 -33.02 19.40 -8.31
N ALA A 20 -31.86 20.00 -8.06
CA ALA A 20 -30.59 19.27 -8.10
C ALA A 20 -30.57 18.10 -7.10
N GLU A 21 -31.19 18.27 -5.92
CA GLU A 21 -31.32 17.23 -4.91
C GLU A 21 -32.11 16.02 -5.42
N GLN A 22 -33.22 16.25 -6.12
CA GLN A 22 -34.03 15.18 -6.69
C GLN A 22 -33.26 14.36 -7.71
N ILE A 23 -32.49 15.01 -8.59
CA ILE A 23 -31.65 14.34 -9.58
C ILE A 23 -30.56 13.52 -8.90
N LEU A 24 -29.89 14.08 -7.90
CA LEU A 24 -28.82 13.39 -7.17
C LEU A 24 -29.34 12.18 -6.40
N ARG A 25 -30.52 12.30 -5.78
CA ARG A 25 -31.18 11.20 -5.08
C ARG A 25 -31.58 10.08 -6.03
N GLU A 26 -32.24 10.42 -7.13
CA GLU A 26 -32.67 9.44 -8.13
C GLU A 26 -31.46 8.76 -8.80
N ALA A 27 -30.39 9.50 -9.06
CA ALA A 27 -29.13 8.96 -9.58
C ALA A 27 -28.48 7.98 -8.59
N GLN A 28 -28.55 8.27 -7.29
CA GLN A 28 -28.03 7.38 -6.25
C GLN A 28 -28.91 6.13 -6.07
N GLU A 29 -30.23 6.26 -6.13
CA GLU A 29 -31.17 5.13 -6.04
C GLU A 29 -31.06 4.21 -7.27
N ARG A 30 -30.79 4.77 -8.45
CA ARG A 30 -30.53 4.03 -9.69
C ARG A 30 -29.09 3.54 -9.84
N LYS A 31 -28.20 3.90 -8.91
CA LYS A 31 -26.82 3.45 -8.95
C LYS A 31 -26.84 1.93 -8.75
N GLU A 32 -26.64 1.20 -9.84
CA GLU A 32 -26.51 -0.26 -9.80
C GLU A 32 -25.49 -0.62 -8.71
N GLU A 33 -25.90 -1.50 -7.80
CA GLU A 33 -24.99 -1.99 -6.78
C GLU A 33 -23.78 -2.60 -7.49
N SER A 34 -22.58 -2.20 -7.08
CA SER A 34 -21.36 -2.80 -7.60
C SER A 34 -21.44 -4.32 -7.45
N VAL A 35 -21.28 -5.07 -8.55
CA VAL A 35 -21.32 -6.54 -8.54
C VAL A 35 -20.31 -7.04 -7.51
N LYS A 36 -20.80 -7.56 -6.39
CA LYS A 36 -19.95 -8.18 -5.37
C LYS A 36 -19.50 -9.54 -5.90
N PRO A 37 -18.19 -9.83 -5.96
CA PRO A 37 -17.73 -11.14 -6.40
C PRO A 37 -18.24 -12.23 -5.46
N SER A 38 -18.60 -13.38 -6.02
CA SER A 38 -19.04 -14.54 -5.22
C SER A 38 -17.90 -15.06 -4.34
N ARG A 39 -18.21 -15.42 -3.09
CA ARG A 39 -17.24 -16.03 -2.18
C ARG A 39 -16.93 -17.45 -2.67
N ARG A 40 -15.76 -17.64 -3.28
CA ARG A 40 -15.24 -18.95 -3.65
C ARG A 40 -14.39 -19.49 -2.50
N ARG A 41 -14.62 -20.73 -2.09
CA ARG A 41 -13.77 -21.43 -1.12
C ARG A 41 -12.68 -22.15 -1.90
N ILE A 42 -11.43 -21.93 -1.52
CA ILE A 42 -10.28 -22.62 -2.10
C ILE A 42 -10.16 -23.97 -1.39
N THR A 43 -10.23 -25.08 -2.13
CA THR A 43 -10.14 -26.44 -1.57
C THR A 43 -8.78 -27.06 -1.75
N ASP A 44 -8.15 -26.84 -2.91
CA ASP A 44 -6.94 -27.55 -3.32
C ASP A 44 -5.72 -26.64 -3.45
N ALA A 45 -4.52 -27.24 -3.40
CA ALA A 45 -3.26 -26.50 -3.54
C ALA A 45 -3.12 -25.86 -4.93
N GLU A 46 -3.60 -26.53 -5.98
CA GLU A 46 -3.61 -26.01 -7.34
C GLU A 46 -4.50 -24.76 -7.46
N GLU A 47 -5.70 -24.80 -6.87
CA GLU A 47 -6.59 -23.63 -6.83
C GLU A 47 -5.98 -22.46 -6.05
N LEU A 48 -5.25 -22.75 -4.96
CA LEU A 48 -4.55 -21.71 -4.20
C LEU A 48 -3.46 -21.05 -5.04
N ASP A 49 -2.70 -21.83 -5.82
CA ASP A 49 -1.66 -21.32 -6.69
C ASP A 49 -2.24 -20.53 -7.88
N GLU A 50 -3.35 -20.97 -8.47
CA GLU A 50 -4.07 -20.17 -9.46
C GLU A 50 -4.53 -18.83 -8.89
N TYR A 51 -5.11 -18.84 -7.68
CA TYR A 51 -5.50 -17.61 -6.98
C TYR A 51 -4.29 -16.68 -6.77
N ARG A 52 -3.18 -17.22 -6.26
CA ARG A 52 -1.93 -16.47 -6.05
C ARG A 52 -1.40 -15.89 -7.34
N MET A 53 -1.34 -16.67 -8.41
CA MET A 53 -0.86 -16.24 -9.73
C MET A 53 -1.77 -15.16 -10.33
N GLY A 54 -3.09 -15.32 -10.20
CA GLY A 54 -4.06 -14.30 -10.62
C GLY A 54 -3.85 -12.98 -9.90
N LYS A 55 -3.73 -13.01 -8.56
CA LYS A 55 -3.48 -11.81 -7.74
C LYS A 55 -2.13 -11.17 -8.06
N ARG A 56 -1.06 -11.95 -8.18
CA ARG A 56 0.26 -11.45 -8.60
C ARG A 56 0.19 -10.75 -9.95
N LYS A 57 -0.48 -11.35 -10.94
CA LYS A 57 -0.67 -10.75 -12.26
C LYS A 57 -1.39 -9.40 -12.18
N THR A 58 -2.40 -9.27 -11.32
CA THR A 58 -3.09 -7.98 -11.13
C THR A 58 -2.16 -6.91 -10.56
N PHE A 59 -1.40 -7.22 -9.50
CA PHE A 59 -0.41 -6.29 -8.93
C PHE A 59 0.68 -5.92 -9.93
N GLU A 60 1.26 -6.89 -10.64
CA GLU A 60 2.28 -6.63 -11.65
C GLU A 60 1.75 -5.77 -12.80
N THR A 61 0.49 -5.97 -13.21
CA THR A 61 -0.15 -5.12 -14.22
C THR A 61 -0.34 -3.69 -13.71
N GLU A 62 -0.77 -3.52 -12.46
CA GLU A 62 -0.90 -2.21 -11.83
C GLU A 62 0.45 -1.50 -11.71
N ILE A 63 1.50 -2.21 -11.28
CA ILE A 63 2.87 -1.68 -11.17
C ILE A 63 3.41 -1.29 -12.56
N ARG A 64 3.15 -2.08 -13.59
CA ARG A 64 3.53 -1.74 -14.97
C ARG A 64 2.81 -0.48 -15.45
N ARG A 65 1.54 -0.30 -15.09
CA ARG A 65 0.75 0.89 -15.44
C ARG A 65 1.21 2.13 -14.66
N GLN A 66 1.53 1.98 -13.38
CA GLN A 66 1.86 3.06 -12.46
C GLN A 66 3.10 2.72 -11.62
N ARG A 67 4.28 2.78 -12.26
CA ARG A 67 5.55 2.36 -11.63
C ARG A 67 5.88 3.12 -10.35
N HIS A 68 5.59 4.41 -10.29
CA HIS A 68 5.91 5.27 -9.14
C HIS A 68 4.82 5.29 -8.06
N HIS A 69 3.71 4.57 -8.24
CA HIS A 69 2.66 4.52 -7.22
C HIS A 69 3.05 3.53 -6.11
N LEU A 70 3.81 4.01 -5.12
CA LEU A 70 4.33 3.22 -4.00
C LEU A 70 3.25 2.53 -3.16
N GLY A 71 2.02 3.07 -3.16
CA GLY A 71 0.88 2.43 -2.52
C GLY A 71 0.60 1.02 -3.06
N THR A 72 0.76 0.80 -4.38
CA THR A 72 0.60 -0.53 -4.98
C THR A 72 1.73 -1.47 -4.57
N TRP A 73 2.98 -0.98 -4.55
CA TRP A 73 4.14 -1.77 -4.10
C TRP A 73 3.98 -2.26 -2.67
N ILE A 74 3.60 -1.36 -1.75
CA ILE A 74 3.40 -1.69 -0.33
C ILE A 74 2.24 -2.70 -0.19
N LYS A 75 1.11 -2.49 -0.87
CA LYS A 75 -0.01 -3.43 -0.86
C LYS A 75 0.38 -4.81 -1.40
N TYR A 76 1.20 -4.84 -2.45
CA TYR A 76 1.65 -6.09 -3.04
C TYR A 76 2.56 -6.86 -2.07
N ALA A 77 3.55 -6.18 -1.47
CA ALA A 77 4.45 -6.80 -0.50
C ALA A 77 3.71 -7.28 0.77
N GLN A 78 2.78 -6.50 1.29
CA GLN A 78 1.92 -6.89 2.41
C GLN A 78 1.05 -8.11 2.06
N TRP A 79 0.54 -8.18 0.82
CA TRP A 79 -0.21 -9.35 0.39
C TRP A 79 0.68 -10.61 0.33
N GLU A 80 1.91 -10.54 -0.19
CA GLU A 80 2.85 -11.67 -0.16
C GLU A 80 3.22 -12.05 1.29
N GLU A 81 3.31 -11.09 2.22
CA GLU A 81 3.45 -11.35 3.67
C GLU A 81 2.29 -12.19 4.20
N THR A 82 1.03 -11.86 3.85
CA THR A 82 -0.14 -12.67 4.25
C THR A 82 -0.15 -14.07 3.66
N GLN A 83 0.58 -14.30 2.57
CA GLN A 83 0.75 -15.62 1.97
C GLN A 83 1.91 -16.43 2.59
N HIS A 84 2.62 -15.84 3.57
CA HIS A 84 3.85 -16.37 4.15
C HIS A 84 5.01 -16.53 3.14
N GLU A 85 4.95 -15.80 2.02
CA GLU A 85 5.96 -15.82 0.96
C GLU A 85 6.98 -14.70 1.15
N PHE A 86 7.74 -14.76 2.25
CA PHE A 86 8.63 -13.67 2.69
C PHE A 86 9.74 -13.35 1.68
N ALA A 87 10.28 -14.36 1.00
CA ALA A 87 11.31 -14.15 -0.03
C ALA A 87 10.79 -13.29 -1.20
N ARG A 88 9.52 -13.48 -1.59
CA ARG A 88 8.87 -12.66 -2.62
C ARG A 88 8.56 -11.27 -2.09
N ALA A 89 8.04 -11.16 -0.87
CA ALA A 89 7.79 -9.86 -0.24
C ALA A 89 9.07 -9.00 -0.20
N ARG A 90 10.21 -9.59 0.19
CA ARG A 90 11.54 -8.95 0.10
C ARG A 90 11.87 -8.49 -1.31
N SER A 91 11.73 -9.37 -2.31
CA SER A 91 11.98 -9.00 -3.71
C SER A 91 11.12 -7.83 -4.18
N VAL A 92 9.85 -7.77 -3.76
CA VAL A 92 8.95 -6.65 -4.08
C VAL A 92 9.41 -5.35 -3.40
N PHE A 93 9.81 -5.41 -2.13
CA PHE A 93 10.36 -4.25 -1.42
C PHE A 93 11.67 -3.74 -2.03
N GLU A 94 12.62 -4.63 -2.34
CA GLU A 94 13.88 -4.23 -2.99
C GLU A 94 13.61 -3.58 -4.36
N ARG A 95 12.73 -4.17 -5.18
CA ARG A 95 12.31 -3.57 -6.45
C ARG A 95 11.66 -2.20 -6.27
N ALA A 96 10.90 -2.00 -5.19
CA ALA A 96 10.30 -0.71 -4.89
C ALA A 96 11.36 0.32 -4.44
N ILE A 97 12.38 -0.10 -3.70
CA ILE A 97 13.52 0.75 -3.29
C ILE A 97 14.32 1.19 -4.52
N ASP A 98 14.51 0.29 -5.49
CA ASP A 98 15.17 0.62 -6.76
C ASP A 98 14.40 1.70 -7.55
N VAL A 99 13.07 1.77 -7.39
CA VAL A 99 12.24 2.81 -8.01
C VAL A 99 12.35 4.13 -7.24
N GLU A 100 12.18 4.10 -5.92
CA GLU A 100 12.22 5.30 -5.08
C GLU A 100 12.76 5.02 -3.67
N TYR A 101 14.08 5.06 -3.55
CA TYR A 101 14.77 4.86 -2.27
C TYR A 101 14.56 5.99 -1.26
N LYS A 102 14.15 7.18 -1.69
CA LYS A 102 13.97 8.34 -0.80
C LYS A 102 12.70 8.27 0.04
N ASN A 103 11.75 7.40 -0.32
CA ASN A 103 10.49 7.33 0.38
C ASN A 103 10.65 6.63 1.74
N GLN A 104 10.37 7.36 2.82
CA GLN A 104 10.55 6.86 4.17
C GLN A 104 9.59 5.71 4.52
N SER A 105 8.34 5.80 4.06
CA SER A 105 7.29 4.80 4.34
C SER A 105 7.68 3.42 3.83
N LEU A 106 8.42 3.35 2.72
CA LEU A 106 8.87 2.08 2.14
C LEU A 106 9.85 1.35 3.07
N TRP A 107 10.87 2.05 3.56
CA TRP A 107 11.84 1.51 4.51
C TRP A 107 11.17 1.09 5.82
N LEU A 108 10.27 1.92 6.34
CA LEU A 108 9.51 1.60 7.55
C LEU A 108 8.70 0.32 7.38
N LYS A 109 7.95 0.19 6.28
CA LYS A 109 7.12 -1.01 6.03
C LYS A 109 7.95 -2.26 5.79
N TYR A 110 9.09 -2.12 5.11
CA TYR A 110 9.99 -3.24 4.90
C TYR A 110 10.60 -3.74 6.21
N ALA A 111 11.15 -2.83 7.02
CA ALA A 111 11.71 -3.20 8.32
C ALA A 111 10.63 -3.71 9.30
N GLU A 112 9.44 -3.10 9.31
CA GLU A 112 8.30 -3.58 10.11
C GLU A 112 7.91 -5.02 9.75
N MET A 113 7.92 -5.38 8.47
CA MET A 113 7.65 -6.75 8.02
C MET A 113 8.70 -7.73 8.57
N GLU A 114 9.99 -7.42 8.45
CA GLU A 114 11.05 -8.31 8.97
C GLU A 114 10.96 -8.46 10.50
N MET A 115 10.70 -7.37 11.22
CA MET A 115 10.55 -7.38 12.68
C MET A 115 9.33 -8.19 13.13
N LYS A 116 8.17 -8.01 12.50
CA LYS A 116 6.94 -8.76 12.82
C LYS A 116 7.11 -10.27 12.67
N ASN A 117 7.87 -10.68 11.66
CA ASN A 117 8.13 -12.08 11.36
C ASN A 117 9.39 -12.64 12.06
N LYS A 118 9.96 -11.90 13.03
CA LYS A 118 11.12 -12.27 13.85
C LYS A 118 12.42 -12.48 13.07
N PHE A 119 12.55 -11.88 11.89
CA PHE A 119 13.77 -11.92 11.08
C PHE A 119 14.72 -10.78 11.46
N ILE A 120 15.27 -10.84 12.68
CA ILE A 120 16.04 -9.73 13.29
C ILE A 120 17.26 -9.35 12.45
N ASN A 121 18.03 -10.33 11.97
CA ASN A 121 19.23 -10.07 11.17
C ASN A 121 18.91 -9.39 9.83
N HIS A 122 17.79 -9.74 9.19
CA HIS A 122 17.35 -9.05 7.99
C HIS A 122 16.87 -7.64 8.31
N ALA A 123 16.13 -7.45 9.41
CA ALA A 123 15.72 -6.12 9.86
C ALA A 123 16.92 -5.21 10.13
N ARG A 124 17.99 -5.72 10.77
CA ARG A 124 19.26 -4.99 10.96
C ARG A 124 19.86 -4.51 9.65
N ASN A 125 19.97 -5.40 8.67
CA ASN A 125 20.52 -5.04 7.36
C ASN A 125 19.68 -3.97 6.65
N VAL A 126 18.34 -4.04 6.77
CA VAL A 126 17.44 -3.02 6.22
C VAL A 126 17.63 -1.69 6.93
N TRP A 127 17.68 -1.68 8.26
CA TRP A 127 17.88 -0.46 9.05
C TRP A 127 19.24 0.19 8.79
N ASP A 128 20.30 -0.62 8.77
CA ASP A 128 21.66 -0.14 8.51
C ASP A 128 21.75 0.52 7.12
N ARG A 129 21.18 -0.12 6.09
CA ARG A 129 21.05 0.49 4.75
C ARG A 129 20.23 1.79 4.77
N ALA A 130 19.10 1.81 5.47
CA ALA A 130 18.24 2.98 5.56
C ALA A 130 18.97 4.19 6.17
N VAL A 131 19.67 4.01 7.29
CA VAL A 131 20.40 5.11 7.94
C VAL A 131 21.66 5.52 7.18
N SER A 132 22.31 4.60 6.46
CA SER A 132 23.43 4.95 5.57
C SER A 132 22.98 5.76 4.35
N LEU A 133 21.83 5.42 3.75
CA LEU A 133 21.31 6.12 2.56
C LEU A 133 20.60 7.43 2.91
N LEU A 134 19.92 7.48 4.06
CA LEU A 134 19.10 8.61 4.49
C LEU A 134 19.44 9.01 5.94
N PRO A 135 20.68 9.48 6.20
CA PRO A 135 21.17 9.76 7.55
C PRO A 135 20.44 10.91 8.25
N ARG A 136 19.84 11.83 7.48
CA ARG A 136 19.07 12.98 8.03
C ARG A 136 17.68 12.61 8.53
N VAL A 137 17.21 11.38 8.28
CA VAL A 137 15.90 10.92 8.74
C VAL A 137 16.04 10.35 10.15
N ALA A 138 15.86 11.20 11.17
CA ALA A 138 15.97 10.83 12.59
C ALA A 138 15.08 9.63 12.96
N GLN A 139 13.90 9.51 12.36
CA GLN A 139 12.98 8.40 12.61
C GLN A 139 13.60 7.02 12.39
N PHE A 140 14.52 6.87 11.44
CA PHE A 140 15.20 5.59 11.19
C PHE A 140 16.17 5.24 12.32
N TRP A 141 16.93 6.22 12.80
CA TRP A 141 17.84 6.04 13.92
C TRP A 141 17.11 5.65 15.20
N TYR A 142 16.02 6.35 15.54
CA TYR A 142 15.20 6.03 16.70
C TYR A 142 14.64 4.61 16.62
N LYS A 143 14.04 4.22 15.48
CA LYS A 143 13.47 2.88 15.32
C LYS A 143 14.53 1.79 15.32
N TYR A 144 15.71 2.08 14.77
CA TYR A 144 16.81 1.11 14.76
C TYR A 144 17.38 0.88 16.17
N ALA A 145 17.67 1.95 16.90
CA ALA A 145 18.14 1.86 18.28
C ALA A 145 17.10 1.19 19.20
N PHE A 146 15.82 1.57 19.06
CA PHE A 146 14.72 0.93 19.79
C PHE A 146 14.60 -0.56 19.49
N MET A 147 14.82 -0.98 18.24
CA MET A 147 14.82 -2.39 17.88
C MET A 147 15.95 -3.15 18.58
N GLU A 148 17.18 -2.63 18.60
CA GLU A 148 18.29 -3.27 19.32
C GLU A 148 18.06 -3.31 20.84
N GLU A 149 17.46 -2.27 21.42
CA GLU A 149 17.06 -2.25 22.83
C GLU A 149 16.04 -3.35 23.14
N MET A 150 15.02 -3.53 22.30
CA MET A 150 14.02 -4.60 22.45
C MET A 150 14.61 -5.99 22.26
N VAL A 151 15.68 -6.12 21.48
CA VAL A 151 16.43 -7.38 21.35
C VAL A 151 17.33 -7.63 22.57
N GLY A 152 17.62 -6.60 23.38
CA GLY A 152 18.48 -6.65 24.55
C GLY A 152 19.95 -6.30 24.29
N ASN A 153 20.28 -5.82 23.09
CA ASN A 153 21.64 -5.48 22.69
C ASN A 153 21.94 -4.00 22.95
N LEU A 154 22.13 -3.66 24.22
CA LEU A 154 22.39 -2.27 24.64
C LEU A 154 23.67 -1.69 24.05
N ASP A 155 24.72 -2.50 23.87
CA ASP A 155 25.98 -2.04 23.28
C ASP A 155 25.81 -1.66 21.81
N ALA A 156 25.01 -2.43 21.05
CA ALA A 156 24.69 -2.10 19.67
C ALA A 156 23.84 -0.83 19.58
N ALA A 157 22.84 -0.70 20.47
CA ALA A 157 22.03 0.52 20.54
C ALA A 157 22.89 1.76 20.81
N ARG A 158 23.86 1.68 21.75
CA ARG A 158 24.82 2.76 22.01
C ARG A 158 25.67 3.09 20.79
N ALA A 159 26.24 2.09 20.11
CA ALA A 159 27.02 2.32 18.90
C ALA A 159 26.19 2.99 17.78
N ILE A 160 24.90 2.65 17.66
CA ILE A 160 23.98 3.31 16.73
C ILE A 160 23.78 4.78 17.12
N PHE A 161 23.58 5.09 18.41
CA PHE A 161 23.45 6.46 18.89
C PHE A 161 24.74 7.26 18.69
N GLU A 162 25.90 6.70 18.98
CA GLU A 162 27.20 7.33 18.73
C GLU A 162 27.35 7.70 17.25
N ARG A 163 27.08 6.74 16.35
CA ARG A 163 27.09 6.97 14.90
C ARG A 163 26.06 8.01 14.47
N TRP A 164 24.92 8.09 15.15
CA TRP A 164 23.92 9.11 14.86
C TRP A 164 24.40 10.50 15.27
N MET A 165 25.03 10.64 16.44
CA MET A 165 25.53 11.92 16.96
C MET A 165 26.66 12.51 16.10
N GLU A 166 27.44 11.68 15.39
CA GLU A 166 28.43 12.14 14.40
C GLU A 166 27.81 13.03 13.31
N TRP A 167 26.54 12.80 12.96
CA TRP A 167 25.84 13.59 11.96
C TRP A 167 25.31 14.93 12.47
N GLN A 168 25.48 15.24 13.76
CA GLN A 168 24.93 16.43 14.42
C GLN A 168 23.44 16.63 14.10
N PRO A 169 22.58 15.70 14.52
CA PRO A 169 21.15 15.83 14.27
C PRO A 169 20.59 17.11 14.93
N ASP A 170 19.66 17.76 14.24
CA ASP A 170 19.01 18.97 14.78
C ASP A 170 18.28 18.63 16.10
N ASP A 171 18.32 19.56 17.05
CA ASP A 171 17.73 19.44 18.40
C ASP A 171 16.19 19.32 18.37
N GLN A 172 15.58 19.48 17.18
CA GLN A 172 14.17 19.24 16.89
C GLN A 172 14.01 18.00 16.01
N ALA A 173 14.10 16.82 16.60
CA ALA A 173 13.72 15.55 15.99
C ALA A 173 12.49 14.94 16.66
#